data_AF-A0A917E5Q2-F1
#
_entry.id   AF-A0A917E5Q2-F1
#
_cell.length_a   1.000
_cell.length_b   1.000
_cell.length_c   1.000
_cell.angle_alpha   90.00
_cell.angle_beta   90.00
_cell.angle_gamma   90.00
#
_symmetry.space_group_name_H-M   'P 1'
#
loop_
_entity.id
_entity.type
_entity.pdbx_description
1 polymer ?
#
loop_
_entity_poly.entity_id
_entity_poly.type
_entity_poly.pdbx_seq_one_letter_code
_entity_poly.pdbx_strand_id
1 'polypeptide(L)'
;MIIGGILRWIGRHLILFVLLLAALTAAAWVDSSADGGMQARAQRLEGAERELRGFVDARRGQAVTAVTAADLGSQAAVARRLGAARGELAALGSARPGALDMMKSLQGVIVQVVERDLNRAVLQQEIAFLEALGRNLADRGAALQQRAGYDARIAAQERRIAELAVSYAADGERLQVLKSRSVLDRYAVDMGGVTNLPEFYAERRAENLKLRGAAIGSRDALIAQRRMVHDVEALATPVVAIDALEGVMAPLTRVSADQRAKLEATLQGEARRWYQKLGIDKVLRPALWALAGIILLPLAIRTLFYWVLAPLASLQKPIRLLERAAPIAPPLGRSAVSKPVVLAPGEELLVKQGFVQTISHGGSKDTRLLLDYRYPVSSLASGLAFLTRVRAGSPGDVTTVSATRDAFAEVVMLALPEGGAAVLQPRALVGVVQAVARPMRITSHWRLGTLNAWLTWQLRFLVFHGPAQVILKGGRGVRIELARGGRSIGHDQLIGFSAGLAYSTGRTETFLPYLFGQEPLLKDRVAAGEGLLIAEEAPMAGRRGGVSRGLEGVVDAALKVFGI
;
A
#
# COMPACT_ATOMS: atom_id res chain seq x y z
N MET A 1 -31.46 -6.19 -1.64
CA MET A 1 -30.40 -6.90 -2.41
C MET A 1 -29.58 -6.01 -3.34
N ILE A 2 -30.10 -4.89 -3.85
CA ILE A 2 -29.43 -4.03 -4.85
C ILE A 2 -28.26 -3.22 -4.26
N ILE A 3 -28.41 -2.71 -3.03
CA ILE A 3 -27.42 -1.84 -2.36
C ILE A 3 -26.08 -2.57 -2.11
N GLY A 4 -26.12 -3.83 -1.66
CA GLY A 4 -24.90 -4.62 -1.44
C GLY A 4 -24.13 -4.94 -2.73
N GLY A 5 -24.85 -5.07 -3.87
CA GLY A 5 -24.24 -5.24 -5.18
C GLY A 5 -23.49 -3.98 -5.63
N ILE A 6 -24.10 -2.81 -5.42
CA ILE A 6 -23.51 -1.50 -5.73
C ILE A 6 -22.29 -1.24 -4.83
N LEU A 7 -22.39 -1.48 -3.52
CA LEU A 7 -21.28 -1.25 -2.58
C LEU A 7 -20.06 -2.13 -2.90
N ARG A 8 -20.29 -3.40 -3.25
CA ARG A 8 -19.23 -4.32 -3.68
C ARG A 8 -18.63 -3.92 -5.04
N TRP A 9 -19.45 -3.42 -5.96
CA TRP A 9 -18.97 -2.89 -7.24
C TRP A 9 -18.10 -1.65 -7.01
N ILE A 10 -18.58 -0.67 -6.23
CA ILE A 10 -17.81 0.54 -5.88
C ILE A 10 -16.51 0.15 -5.18
N GLY A 11 -16.56 -0.71 -4.16
CA GLY A 11 -15.37 -1.15 -3.42
C GLY A 11 -14.32 -1.80 -4.31
N ARG A 12 -14.74 -2.66 -5.27
CA ARG A 12 -13.79 -3.29 -6.21
C ARG A 12 -13.14 -2.27 -7.14
N HIS A 13 -13.88 -1.28 -7.63
CA HIS A 13 -13.33 -0.24 -8.51
C HIS A 13 -12.48 0.77 -7.73
N LEU A 14 -12.80 1.02 -6.46
CA LEU A 14 -11.98 1.82 -5.55
C LEU A 14 -10.63 1.14 -5.29
N ILE A 15 -10.63 -0.18 -5.02
CA ILE A 15 -9.40 -0.95 -4.85
C ILE A 15 -8.58 -0.95 -6.15
N LEU A 16 -9.22 -1.15 -7.31
CA LEU A 16 -8.54 -1.05 -8.60
C LEU A 16 -7.97 0.34 -8.85
N PHE A 17 -8.67 1.41 -8.46
CA PHE A 17 -8.18 2.78 -8.58
C PHE A 17 -6.97 3.01 -7.68
N VAL A 18 -7.00 2.56 -6.43
CA VAL A 18 -5.86 2.63 -5.50
C VAL A 18 -4.67 1.84 -6.06
N LEU A 19 -4.90 0.66 -6.62
CA LEU A 19 -3.85 -0.15 -7.27
C LEU A 19 -3.29 0.53 -8.53
N LEU A 20 -4.13 1.16 -9.35
CA LEU A 20 -3.70 1.93 -10.52
C LEU A 20 -2.85 3.14 -10.10
N LEU A 21 -3.27 3.83 -9.04
CA LEU A 21 -2.54 4.95 -8.49
C LEU A 21 -1.20 4.47 -7.94
N ALA A 22 -1.16 3.36 -7.20
CA ALA A 22 0.07 2.73 -6.72
C ALA A 22 0.98 2.24 -7.86
N ALA A 23 0.43 1.71 -8.95
CA ALA A 23 1.20 1.25 -10.10
C ALA A 23 1.78 2.41 -10.91
N LEU A 24 1.01 3.50 -11.11
CA LEU A 24 1.49 4.70 -11.80
C LEU A 24 2.49 5.48 -10.95
N THR A 25 2.31 5.54 -9.62
CA THR A 25 3.33 6.11 -8.73
C THR A 25 4.55 5.22 -8.64
N ALA A 26 4.41 3.90 -8.65
CA ALA A 26 5.55 2.97 -8.72
C ALA A 26 6.31 3.11 -10.05
N ALA A 27 5.63 3.27 -11.19
CA ALA A 27 6.28 3.52 -12.47
C ALA A 27 7.03 4.86 -12.50
N ALA A 28 6.42 5.93 -11.96
CA ALA A 28 7.08 7.22 -11.77
C ALA A 28 8.24 7.16 -10.75
N TRP A 29 8.14 6.27 -9.77
CA TRP A 29 9.17 6.01 -8.77
C TRP A 29 10.34 5.22 -9.36
N VAL A 30 10.09 4.25 -10.26
CA VAL A 30 11.14 3.50 -10.97
C VAL A 30 11.93 4.44 -11.88
N ASP A 31 11.28 5.39 -12.54
CA ASP A 31 11.97 6.43 -13.35
C ASP A 31 12.78 7.43 -12.49
N SER A 32 12.43 7.59 -11.21
CA SER A 32 13.17 8.42 -10.24
C SER A 32 14.09 7.63 -9.30
N SER A 33 14.19 6.30 -9.48
CA SER A 33 15.00 5.40 -8.66
C SER A 33 16.49 5.34 -9.05
N ALA A 34 16.97 6.35 -9.78
CA ALA A 34 18.40 6.68 -9.86
C ALA A 34 18.96 7.30 -8.56
N ASP A 35 18.13 7.56 -7.53
CA ASP A 35 18.53 8.30 -6.33
C ASP A 35 18.34 7.47 -5.03
N GLY A 36 19.29 6.58 -4.74
CA GLY A 36 19.41 5.79 -3.50
C GLY A 36 19.69 6.61 -2.22
N GLY A 37 19.46 7.93 -2.23
CA GLY A 37 19.87 8.84 -1.16
C GLY A 37 18.92 8.97 0.02
N MET A 38 17.61 8.70 -0.12
CA MET A 38 16.63 9.11 0.89
C MET A 38 16.54 8.21 2.13
N GLN A 39 16.63 6.88 1.99
CA GLN A 39 16.62 5.98 3.16
C GLN A 39 17.91 6.12 4.00
N ALA A 40 19.04 6.36 3.33
CA ALA A 40 20.29 6.63 4.01
C ALA A 40 20.31 8.01 4.72
N ARG A 41 19.48 8.97 4.28
CA ARG A 41 19.32 10.31 4.90
C ARG A 41 18.49 10.24 6.20
N ALA A 42 17.39 9.48 6.23
CA ALA A 42 16.55 9.35 7.42
C ALA A 42 17.29 8.67 8.59
N GLN A 43 18.03 7.60 8.29
CA GLN A 43 18.81 6.86 9.30
C GLN A 43 20.02 7.68 9.82
N ARG A 44 20.60 8.57 8.98
CA ARG A 44 21.71 9.43 9.39
C ARG A 44 21.27 10.64 10.21
N LEU A 45 20.08 11.20 9.94
CA LEU A 45 19.48 12.27 10.74
C LEU A 45 19.18 11.81 12.17
N GLU A 46 18.63 10.59 12.34
CA GLU A 46 18.41 10.00 13.66
C GLU A 46 19.71 9.64 14.40
N GLY A 47 20.78 9.36 13.66
CA GLY A 47 22.13 9.14 14.21
C GLY A 47 22.76 10.42 14.73
N ALA A 48 22.72 11.49 13.93
CA ALA A 48 23.28 12.79 14.29
C ALA A 48 22.56 13.44 15.49
N GLU A 49 21.23 13.30 15.59
CA GLU A 49 20.47 13.80 16.75
C GLU A 49 20.86 13.09 18.05
N ARG A 50 21.10 11.77 17.99
CA ARG A 50 21.54 10.97 19.14
C ARG A 50 22.96 11.31 19.56
N GLU A 51 23.86 11.51 18.60
CA GLU A 51 25.25 11.88 18.86
C GLU A 51 25.36 13.28 19.49
N LEU A 52 24.55 14.24 19.01
CA LEU A 52 24.52 15.61 19.53
C LEU A 52 24.00 15.66 20.99
N ARG A 53 22.93 14.92 21.30
CA ARG A 53 22.42 14.80 22.68
C ARG A 53 23.44 14.13 23.60
N GLY A 54 24.07 13.05 23.14
CA GLY A 54 25.12 12.36 23.89
C GLY A 54 26.33 13.25 24.18
N PHE A 55 26.74 14.10 23.23
CA PHE A 55 27.82 15.07 23.42
C PHE A 55 27.48 16.14 24.46
N VAL A 56 26.27 16.70 24.42
CA VAL A 56 25.79 17.71 25.38
C VAL A 56 25.69 17.14 26.80
N ASP A 57 25.14 15.94 26.94
CA ASP A 57 24.98 15.28 28.24
C ASP A 57 26.34 14.86 28.83
N ALA A 58 27.26 14.35 28.01
CA ALA A 58 28.61 13.99 28.44
C ALA A 58 29.41 15.21 28.91
N ARG A 59 29.27 16.35 28.23
CA ARG A 59 29.93 17.61 28.61
C ARG A 59 29.33 18.24 29.85
N ARG A 60 28.02 18.12 30.07
CA ARG A 60 27.35 18.48 31.32
C ARG A 60 27.92 17.66 32.49
N GLY A 61 28.06 16.35 32.30
CA GLY A 61 28.64 15.46 33.31
C GLY A 61 30.09 15.81 33.65
N GLN A 62 30.94 16.05 32.65
CA GLN A 62 32.35 16.38 32.82
C GLN A 62 32.61 17.78 33.39
N ALA A 63 31.80 18.78 33.00
CA ALA A 63 31.91 20.14 33.52
C ALA A 63 31.55 20.20 35.01
N VAL A 64 30.57 19.39 35.45
CA VAL A 64 30.17 19.31 36.86
C VAL A 64 31.18 18.53 37.71
N THR A 65 31.84 17.51 37.15
CA THR A 65 32.84 16.70 37.89
C THR A 65 34.25 17.31 37.90
N ALA A 66 34.65 18.10 36.90
CA ALA A 66 36.00 18.67 36.83
C ALA A 66 36.21 19.90 37.75
N VAL A 67 35.13 20.54 38.21
CA VAL A 67 35.17 21.80 38.96
C VAL A 67 35.36 21.58 40.47
N THR A 68 35.30 20.35 40.96
CA THR A 68 35.45 20.05 42.39
C THR A 68 36.88 19.74 42.85
N ALA A 69 37.88 19.64 41.95
CA ALA A 69 39.19 19.08 42.34
C ALA A 69 40.49 19.80 41.89
N ALA A 70 40.49 20.90 41.13
CA ALA A 70 41.75 21.61 40.83
C ALA A 70 41.53 23.03 40.26
N ASP A 71 41.58 24.07 41.11
CA ASP A 71 41.28 25.47 40.74
C ASP A 71 42.22 26.08 39.68
N LEU A 72 43.47 25.62 39.57
CA LEU A 72 44.40 26.10 38.53
C LEU A 72 44.39 25.24 37.25
N GLY A 73 44.14 23.94 37.41
CA GLY A 73 44.03 23.01 36.28
C GLY A 73 42.78 23.25 35.44
N SER A 74 41.68 23.66 36.08
CA SER A 74 40.40 23.95 35.44
C SER A 74 40.45 25.21 34.58
N GLN A 75 41.06 26.32 35.05
CA GLN A 75 41.23 27.54 34.25
C GLN A 75 42.08 27.30 33.00
N ALA A 76 43.22 26.61 33.15
CA ALA A 76 44.08 26.27 32.01
C ALA A 76 43.40 25.29 31.03
N ALA A 77 42.54 24.38 31.52
CA ALA A 77 41.74 23.49 30.68
C ALA A 77 40.65 24.25 29.90
N VAL A 78 39.93 25.17 30.55
CA VAL A 78 38.92 26.03 29.92
C VAL A 78 39.56 26.92 28.85
N ALA A 79 40.71 27.55 29.15
CA ALA A 79 41.44 28.38 28.18
C ALA A 79 41.94 27.57 26.96
N ARG A 80 42.43 26.34 27.17
CA ARG A 80 42.83 25.44 26.08
C ARG A 80 41.66 25.06 25.18
N ARG A 81 40.50 24.69 25.76
CA ARG A 81 39.31 24.35 24.96
C ARG A 81 38.74 25.56 24.23
N LEU A 82 38.75 26.73 24.86
CA LEU A 82 38.35 28.00 24.23
C LEU A 82 39.24 28.30 23.00
N GLY A 83 40.55 28.11 23.12
CA GLY A 83 41.49 28.23 22.01
C GLY A 83 41.21 27.24 20.87
N ALA A 84 40.97 25.96 21.20
CA ALA A 84 40.63 24.93 20.22
C ALA A 84 39.30 25.24 19.49
N ALA A 85 38.23 25.58 20.22
CA ALA A 85 36.93 25.91 19.65
C ALA A 85 36.99 27.14 18.73
N ARG A 86 37.77 28.17 19.09
CA ARG A 86 38.04 29.34 18.22
C ARG A 86 38.81 28.94 16.96
N GLY A 87 39.76 28.02 17.06
CA GLY A 87 40.49 27.45 15.93
C GLY A 87 39.58 26.68 14.97
N GLU A 88 38.71 25.82 15.50
CA GLU A 88 37.70 25.07 14.74
C GLU A 88 36.72 26.02 14.02
N LEU A 89 36.26 27.07 14.70
CA LEU A 89 35.39 28.09 14.11
C LEU A 89 36.08 28.87 12.98
N ALA A 90 37.37 29.19 13.12
CA ALA A 90 38.16 29.88 12.10
C ALA A 90 38.44 28.98 10.88
N ALA A 91 38.69 27.68 11.10
CA ALA A 91 38.85 26.70 10.04
C ALA A 91 37.55 26.56 9.20
N LEU A 92 36.39 26.52 9.86
CA LEU A 92 35.10 26.56 9.18
C LEU A 92 34.88 27.89 8.43
N GLY A 93 35.39 29.01 8.95
CA GLY A 93 35.31 30.31 8.26
C GLY A 93 36.08 30.38 6.94
N SER A 94 37.27 29.76 6.88
CA SER A 94 38.23 29.85 5.78
C SER A 94 37.96 28.87 4.62
N ALA A 95 37.27 27.75 4.86
CA ALA A 95 36.90 26.77 3.83
C ALA A 95 35.66 27.21 3.01
N ARG A 96 35.73 28.31 2.26
CA ARG A 96 34.64 28.69 1.32
C ARG A 96 34.62 27.73 0.11
N PRO A 97 33.48 27.15 -0.27
CA PRO A 97 33.40 26.36 -1.50
C PRO A 97 33.69 27.27 -2.71
N GLY A 98 34.59 26.82 -3.59
CA GLY A 98 34.91 27.54 -4.83
C GLY A 98 33.72 27.55 -5.78
N ALA A 99 33.65 28.56 -6.66
CA ALA A 99 32.56 28.71 -7.64
C ALA A 99 32.36 27.47 -8.56
N LEU A 100 33.40 26.64 -8.71
CA LEU A 100 33.37 25.38 -9.47
C LEU A 100 32.71 24.21 -8.73
N ASP A 101 32.68 24.19 -7.39
CA ASP A 101 31.98 23.16 -6.62
C ASP A 101 30.46 23.40 -6.59
N MET A 102 30.04 24.65 -6.69
CA MET A 102 28.63 25.04 -6.83
C MET A 102 27.96 24.49 -8.11
N MET A 103 28.75 24.15 -9.13
CA MET A 103 28.23 23.66 -10.41
C MET A 103 28.08 22.12 -10.50
N LYS A 104 28.71 21.34 -9.60
CA LYS A 104 28.79 19.87 -9.76
C LYS A 104 27.70 19.08 -9.04
N SER A 105 27.03 19.63 -8.03
CA SER A 105 25.71 19.15 -7.59
C SER A 105 25.03 20.15 -6.68
N LEU A 106 23.92 20.74 -7.13
CA LEU A 106 23.09 21.65 -6.33
C LEU A 106 22.64 21.01 -5.00
N GLN A 107 22.48 19.68 -4.96
CA GLN A 107 22.08 18.97 -3.73
C GLN A 107 23.23 18.76 -2.72
N GLY A 108 24.47 18.53 -3.16
CA GLY A 108 25.61 18.31 -2.26
C GLY A 108 26.04 19.60 -1.56
N VAL A 109 25.95 20.72 -2.27
CA VAL A 109 26.35 22.04 -1.77
C VAL A 109 25.36 22.57 -0.72
N ILE A 110 24.06 22.36 -0.93
CA ILE A 110 23.04 22.79 0.05
C ILE A 110 23.22 22.06 1.39
N VAL A 111 23.52 20.75 1.36
CA VAL A 111 23.74 19.96 2.58
C VAL A 111 25.01 20.41 3.30
N GLN A 112 26.12 20.61 2.58
CA GLN A 112 27.37 21.08 3.17
C GLN A 112 27.26 22.48 3.78
N VAL A 113 26.47 23.37 3.15
CA VAL A 113 26.23 24.72 3.68
C VAL A 113 25.44 24.66 4.99
N VAL A 114 24.38 23.85 5.05
CA VAL A 114 23.56 23.70 6.26
C VAL A 114 24.33 23.05 7.40
N GLU A 115 25.11 22.01 7.12
CA GLU A 115 25.97 21.34 8.11
C GLU A 115 27.04 22.27 8.68
N ARG A 116 27.67 23.07 7.80
CA ARG A 116 28.64 24.09 8.18
C ARG A 116 28.03 25.19 9.06
N ASP A 117 26.84 25.67 8.71
CA ASP A 117 26.16 26.71 9.48
C ASP A 117 25.73 26.20 10.87
N LEU A 118 25.32 24.92 10.96
CA LEU A 118 25.02 24.27 12.24
C LEU A 118 26.27 24.16 13.12
N ASN A 119 27.36 23.63 12.58
CA ASN A 119 28.63 23.49 13.33
C ASN A 119 29.17 24.84 13.78
N ARG A 120 29.01 25.88 12.96
CA ARG A 120 29.36 27.26 13.31
C ARG A 120 28.55 27.77 14.49
N ALA A 121 27.23 27.56 14.50
CA ALA A 121 26.36 28.00 15.58
C ALA A 121 26.67 27.29 16.91
N VAL A 122 26.92 25.98 16.87
CA VAL A 122 27.32 25.19 18.05
C VAL A 122 28.64 25.69 18.64
N LEU A 123 29.66 25.88 17.80
CA LEU A 123 30.96 26.38 18.26
C LEU A 123 30.89 27.80 18.83
N GLN A 124 30.06 28.68 18.25
CA GLN A 124 29.85 30.03 18.79
C GLN A 124 29.25 30.01 20.19
N GLN A 125 28.31 29.09 20.46
CA GLN A 125 27.72 28.94 21.79
C GLN A 125 28.65 28.27 22.78
N GLU A 126 29.44 27.28 22.35
CA GLU A 126 30.49 26.68 23.18
C GLU A 126 31.52 27.74 23.60
N ILE A 127 31.92 28.62 22.68
CA ILE A 127 32.82 29.75 22.99
C ILE A 127 32.18 30.68 24.03
N ALA A 128 30.93 31.09 23.84
CA ALA A 128 30.22 31.96 24.78
C ALA A 128 30.09 31.33 26.19
N PHE A 129 29.82 30.02 26.24
CA PHE A 129 29.79 29.23 27.47
C PHE A 129 31.16 29.25 28.18
N LEU A 130 32.23 28.91 27.46
CA LEU A 130 33.58 28.82 28.02
C LEU A 130 34.10 30.19 28.48
N GLU A 131 33.72 31.27 27.80
CA GLU A 131 34.02 32.65 28.20
C GLU A 131 33.30 33.07 29.49
N ALA A 132 32.02 32.69 29.65
CA ALA A 132 31.27 32.95 30.87
C ALA A 132 31.85 32.16 32.06
N LEU A 133 32.16 30.88 31.83
CA LEU A 133 32.77 30.01 32.84
C LEU A 133 34.18 30.51 33.24
N GLY A 134 34.99 30.91 32.26
CA GLY A 134 36.33 31.45 32.51
C GLY A 134 36.32 32.72 33.36
N ARG A 135 35.38 33.65 33.11
CA ARG A 135 35.20 34.86 33.93
C ARG A 135 34.82 34.53 35.36
N ASN A 136 33.84 33.65 35.56
CA ASN A 136 33.40 33.25 36.90
C ASN A 136 34.54 32.60 37.70
N LEU A 137 35.32 31.72 37.08
CA LEU A 137 36.48 31.09 37.72
C LEU A 137 37.59 32.12 38.05
N ALA A 138 37.79 33.13 37.20
CA ALA A 138 38.76 34.20 37.46
C ALA A 138 38.33 35.10 38.62
N ASP A 139 37.06 35.50 38.67
CA ASP A 139 36.48 36.32 39.74
C ASP A 139 36.55 35.59 41.08
N ARG A 140 36.26 34.28 41.10
CA ARG A 140 36.42 33.43 42.29
C ARG A 140 37.88 33.32 42.72
N GLY A 141 38.80 33.11 41.78
CA GLY A 141 40.24 33.07 42.07
C GLY A 141 40.73 34.37 42.72
N ALA A 142 40.27 35.52 42.23
CA ALA A 142 40.57 36.83 42.81
C ALA A 142 39.97 36.99 44.23
N ALA A 143 38.73 36.54 44.45
CA ALA A 143 38.07 36.59 45.76
C ALA A 143 38.81 35.72 46.80
N LEU A 144 39.24 34.51 46.42
CA LEU A 144 40.01 33.60 47.28
C LEU A 144 41.38 34.20 47.66
N GLN A 145 42.07 34.83 46.71
CA GLN A 145 43.33 35.52 46.99
C GLN A 145 43.15 36.71 47.94
N GLN A 146 42.09 37.51 47.75
CA GLN A 146 41.76 38.60 48.67
C GLN A 146 41.46 38.09 50.08
N ARG A 147 40.68 37.00 50.20
CA ARG A 147 40.38 36.35 51.49
C ARG A 147 41.63 35.89 52.22
N ALA A 148 42.55 35.22 51.52
CA ALA A 148 43.83 34.81 52.11
C ALA A 148 44.64 36.01 52.63
N GLY A 149 44.60 37.14 51.92
CA GLY A 149 45.19 38.40 52.36
C GLY A 149 44.54 38.98 53.63
N TYR A 150 43.21 38.89 53.76
CA TYR A 150 42.50 39.30 54.98
C TYR A 150 42.83 38.39 56.17
N ASP A 151 42.87 37.07 55.96
CA ASP A 151 43.20 36.09 57.01
C ASP A 151 44.60 36.34 57.58
N ALA A 152 45.59 36.63 56.73
CA ALA A 152 46.94 36.98 57.17
C ALA A 152 46.99 38.27 58.00
N ARG A 153 46.21 39.29 57.61
CA ARG A 153 46.14 40.58 58.32
C ARG A 153 45.40 40.47 59.66
N ILE A 154 44.34 39.68 59.73
CA ILE A 154 43.61 39.39 60.97
C ILE A 154 44.55 38.67 61.95
N ALA A 155 45.25 37.63 61.50
CA ALA A 155 46.20 36.89 62.33
C ALA A 155 47.37 37.79 62.83
N ALA A 156 47.78 38.79 62.06
CA ALA A 156 48.76 39.78 62.51
C ALA A 156 48.21 40.70 63.63
N GLN A 157 46.94 41.14 63.52
CA GLN A 157 46.31 41.95 64.56
C GLN A 157 46.05 41.13 65.84
N GLU A 158 45.66 39.87 65.72
CA GLU A 158 45.48 38.98 66.87
C GLU A 158 46.78 38.76 67.64
N ARG A 159 47.90 38.55 66.94
CA ARG A 159 49.23 38.50 67.56
C ARG A 159 49.57 39.79 68.31
N ARG A 160 49.33 40.96 67.69
CA ARG A 160 49.55 42.26 68.33
C ARG A 160 48.68 42.47 69.58
N ILE A 161 47.41 42.05 69.53
CA ILE A 161 46.49 42.12 70.68
C ILE A 161 47.01 41.25 71.83
N ALA A 162 47.51 40.04 71.53
CA ALA A 162 48.08 39.14 72.52
C ALA A 162 49.37 39.71 73.14
N GLU A 163 50.29 40.24 72.32
CA GLU A 163 51.52 40.90 72.78
C GLU A 163 51.23 42.07 73.72
N LEU A 164 50.28 42.95 73.35
CA LEU A 164 49.86 44.08 74.18
C LEU A 164 49.20 43.63 75.49
N ALA A 165 48.44 42.52 75.47
CA ALA A 165 47.83 41.96 76.67
C ALA A 165 48.89 41.41 77.65
N VAL A 166 49.92 40.74 77.14
CA VAL A 166 51.07 40.26 77.94
C VAL A 166 51.84 41.45 78.53
N SER A 167 52.14 42.48 77.74
CA SER A 167 52.82 43.68 78.25
C SER A 167 52.00 44.40 79.32
N TYR A 168 50.68 44.53 79.11
CA TYR A 168 49.77 45.14 80.07
C TYR A 168 49.74 44.38 81.41
N ALA A 169 49.73 43.05 81.37
CA ALA A 169 49.75 42.21 82.57
C ALA A 169 51.09 42.33 83.31
N ALA A 170 52.21 42.24 82.59
CA ALA A 170 53.55 42.38 83.15
C ALA A 170 53.76 43.75 83.82
N ASP A 171 53.25 44.83 83.22
CA ASP A 171 53.29 46.18 83.81
C ASP A 171 52.45 46.27 85.09
N GLY A 172 51.29 45.60 85.12
CA GLY A 172 50.46 45.49 86.31
C GLY A 172 51.17 44.77 87.46
N GLU A 173 51.84 43.65 87.18
CA GLU A 173 52.63 42.91 88.17
C GLU A 173 53.81 43.75 88.70
N ARG A 174 54.56 44.41 87.81
CA ARG A 174 55.67 45.30 88.19
C ARG A 174 55.19 46.43 89.08
N LEU A 175 54.04 47.05 88.77
CA LEU A 175 53.43 48.08 89.59
C LEU A 175 53.08 47.57 91.00
N GLN A 176 52.56 46.34 91.12
CA GLN A 176 52.26 45.74 92.43
C GLN A 176 53.52 45.45 93.24
N VAL A 177 54.56 44.90 92.60
CA VAL A 177 55.86 44.66 93.27
C VAL A 177 56.49 45.98 93.74
N LEU A 178 56.39 47.06 92.97
CA LEU A 178 56.95 48.35 93.36
C LEU A 178 56.21 48.99 94.56
N LYS A 179 54.91 48.70 94.74
CA LYS A 179 54.13 49.20 95.88
C LYS A 179 54.59 48.61 97.22
N SER A 180 55.12 47.39 97.23
CA SER A 180 55.64 46.74 98.45
C SER A 180 57.10 47.03 98.74
N ARG A 181 57.81 47.74 97.84
CA ARG A 181 59.22 48.14 98.02
C ARG A 181 59.38 49.51 98.66
N SER A 182 60.60 49.77 99.13
CA SER A 182 61.01 51.04 99.75
C SER A 182 60.88 52.21 98.75
N VAL A 183 60.80 53.44 99.25
CA VAL A 183 60.57 54.63 98.41
C VAL A 183 61.72 54.86 97.42
N LEU A 184 62.96 54.54 97.80
CA LEU A 184 64.13 54.70 96.93
C LEU A 184 64.11 53.74 95.74
N ASP A 185 63.62 52.51 95.93
CA ASP A 185 63.53 51.49 94.87
C ASP A 185 62.47 51.79 93.80
N ARG A 186 61.66 52.84 94.01
CA ARG A 186 60.62 53.28 93.06
C ARG A 186 61.14 54.26 92.02
N TYR A 187 62.39 54.67 92.11
CA TYR A 187 63.01 55.58 91.17
C TYR A 187 64.16 54.87 90.43
N ALA A 188 64.18 55.00 89.11
CA ALA A 188 65.34 54.63 88.31
C ALA A 188 66.10 55.89 87.91
N VAL A 189 67.43 55.84 88.01
CA VAL A 189 68.30 56.91 87.55
C VAL A 189 68.94 56.46 86.24
N ASP A 190 68.63 57.16 85.17
CA ASP A 190 69.24 57.01 83.85
C ASP A 190 70.05 58.27 83.53
N MET A 191 70.94 58.19 82.54
CA MET A 191 71.73 59.27 81.95
C MET A 191 70.89 60.49 81.51
N GLY A 192 69.55 60.36 81.43
CA GLY A 192 68.61 61.43 81.09
C GLY A 192 67.75 61.98 82.24
N GLY A 193 67.88 61.49 83.48
CA GLY A 193 67.12 61.99 84.65
C GLY A 193 66.63 60.91 85.61
N VAL A 194 65.87 61.32 86.63
CA VAL A 194 65.23 60.42 87.60
C VAL A 194 63.81 60.10 87.12
N THR A 195 63.55 58.83 86.82
CA THR A 195 62.22 58.37 86.39
C THR A 195 61.47 57.73 87.55
N ASN A 196 60.25 58.19 87.79
CA ASN A 196 59.30 57.57 88.70
C ASN A 196 58.77 56.27 88.06
N LEU A 197 59.25 55.12 88.51
CA LEU A 197 58.90 53.82 87.93
C LEU A 197 57.40 53.51 88.04
N PRO A 198 56.72 53.74 89.19
CA PRO A 198 55.26 53.61 89.27
C PRO A 198 54.49 54.42 88.23
N GLU A 199 54.86 55.68 88.02
CA GLU A 199 54.21 56.57 87.06
C GLU A 199 54.48 56.11 85.62
N PHE A 200 55.73 55.79 85.30
CA PHE A 200 56.13 55.23 84.01
C PHE A 200 55.37 53.94 83.65
N TYR A 201 55.27 52.97 84.58
CA TYR A 201 54.52 51.74 84.33
C TYR A 201 53.01 51.99 84.27
N ALA A 202 52.47 52.96 85.01
CA ALA A 202 51.05 53.33 84.93
C ALA A 202 50.71 53.98 83.57
N GLU A 203 51.54 54.91 83.09
CA GLU A 203 51.41 55.53 81.77
C GLU A 203 51.53 54.50 80.64
N ARG A 204 52.56 53.64 80.70
CA ARG A 204 52.75 52.56 79.71
C ARG A 204 51.57 51.58 79.71
N ARG A 205 50.97 51.33 80.86
CA ARG A 205 49.78 50.48 80.98
C ARG A 205 48.54 51.14 80.37
N ALA A 206 48.35 52.45 80.56
CA ALA A 206 47.28 53.22 79.91
C ALA A 206 47.48 53.27 78.38
N GLU A 207 48.71 53.44 77.92
CA GLU A 207 49.06 53.42 76.50
C GLU A 207 48.82 52.04 75.87
N ASN A 208 49.27 50.96 76.52
CA ASN A 208 49.03 49.59 76.08
C ASN A 208 47.54 49.27 75.96
N LEU A 209 46.71 49.77 76.89
CA LEU A 209 45.25 49.61 76.83
C LEU A 209 44.65 50.34 75.61
N LYS A 210 45.10 51.57 75.35
CA LYS A 210 44.66 52.36 74.19
C LYS A 210 45.07 51.70 72.86
N LEU A 211 46.32 51.27 72.75
CA LEU A 211 46.82 50.55 71.57
C LEU A 211 46.09 49.23 71.35
N ARG A 212 45.77 48.50 72.42
CA ARG A 212 44.99 47.27 72.35
C ARG A 212 43.57 47.53 71.86
N GLY A 213 42.92 48.58 72.35
CA GLY A 213 41.61 49.01 71.86
C GLY A 213 41.63 49.35 70.36
N ALA A 214 42.65 50.07 69.89
CA ALA A 214 42.84 50.36 68.47
C ALA A 214 43.08 49.11 67.61
N ALA A 215 43.88 48.15 68.11
CA ALA A 215 44.13 46.88 67.42
C ALA A 215 42.86 46.02 67.32
N ILE A 216 42.04 45.97 68.37
CA ILE A 216 40.73 45.30 68.36
C ILE A 216 39.81 45.94 67.30
N GLY A 217 39.71 47.27 67.27
CA GLY A 217 38.91 47.97 66.26
C GLY A 217 39.38 47.70 64.83
N SER A 218 40.70 47.64 64.60
CA SER A 218 41.28 47.29 63.29
C SER A 218 40.97 45.85 62.89
N ARG A 219 41.08 44.89 63.83
CA ARG A 219 40.70 43.48 63.61
C ARG A 219 39.22 43.37 63.23
N ASP A 220 38.34 44.04 63.97
CA ASP A 220 36.89 43.94 63.75
C ASP A 220 36.48 44.55 62.39
N ALA A 221 37.13 45.64 61.97
CA ALA A 221 36.98 46.20 60.63
C ALA A 221 37.44 45.23 59.52
N LEU A 222 38.57 44.52 59.73
CA LEU A 222 39.04 43.49 58.80
C LEU A 222 38.11 42.29 58.73
N ILE A 223 37.53 41.87 59.86
CA ILE A 223 36.53 40.79 59.90
C ILE A 223 35.26 41.21 59.16
N ALA A 224 34.80 42.46 59.30
CA ALA A 224 33.66 42.97 58.56
C ALA A 224 33.92 43.02 57.04
N GLN A 225 35.11 43.47 56.61
CA GLN A 225 35.52 43.45 55.20
C GLN A 225 35.62 42.02 54.66
N ARG A 226 36.17 41.09 55.44
CA ARG A 226 36.25 39.65 55.10
C ARG A 226 34.86 39.05 54.88
N ARG A 227 33.86 39.43 55.70
CA ARG A 227 32.47 38.96 55.54
C ARG A 227 31.86 39.46 54.22
N MET A 228 32.10 40.71 53.85
CA MET A 228 31.64 41.23 52.56
C MET A 228 32.24 40.45 51.37
N VAL A 229 33.52 40.08 51.44
CA VAL A 229 34.16 39.23 50.40
C VAL A 229 33.60 37.80 50.40
N HIS A 230 33.29 37.24 51.57
CA HIS A 230 32.64 35.94 51.70
C HIS A 230 31.23 35.92 51.07
N ASP A 231 30.46 36.99 51.21
CA ASP A 231 29.13 37.09 50.57
C ASP A 231 29.25 37.16 49.04
N VAL A 232 30.30 37.81 48.52
CA VAL A 232 30.65 37.79 47.09
C VAL A 232 31.13 36.41 46.64
N GLU A 233 31.90 35.69 47.46
CA GLU A 233 32.32 34.31 47.21
C GLU A 233 31.12 33.35 47.14
N ALA A 234 30.13 33.54 48.02
CA ALA A 234 28.88 32.78 48.02
C ALA A 234 28.04 33.04 46.76
N LEU A 235 28.00 34.28 46.27
CA LEU A 235 27.36 34.64 45.00
C LEU A 235 28.11 34.13 43.76
N ALA A 236 29.43 33.93 43.87
CA ALA A 236 30.29 33.37 42.82
C ALA A 236 30.33 31.83 42.81
N THR A 237 29.44 31.14 43.55
CA THR A 237 29.36 29.68 43.51
C THR A 237 28.80 29.18 42.16
N PRO A 238 29.26 28.01 41.68
CA PRO A 238 28.89 27.47 40.37
C PRO A 238 27.40 27.14 40.21
N VAL A 239 26.62 27.14 41.30
CA VAL A 239 25.16 26.93 41.26
C VAL A 239 24.47 28.10 40.53
N VAL A 240 24.90 29.35 40.78
CA VAL A 240 24.36 30.54 40.09
C VAL A 240 24.83 30.62 38.64
N ALA A 241 25.98 30.01 38.33
CA ALA A 241 26.42 29.86 36.94
C ALA A 241 25.51 28.90 36.15
N ILE A 242 24.96 27.83 36.76
CA ILE A 242 24.08 26.88 36.06
C ILE A 242 22.74 27.53 35.64
N ASP A 243 22.17 28.41 36.46
CA ASP A 243 20.95 29.15 36.10
C ASP A 243 21.21 30.25 35.06
N ALA A 244 22.35 30.94 35.14
CA ALA A 244 22.79 31.86 34.07
C ALA A 244 23.12 31.11 32.76
N LEU A 245 23.50 29.83 32.85
CA LEU A 245 23.80 28.93 31.75
C LEU A 245 22.54 28.43 31.03
N GLU A 246 21.40 28.29 31.71
CA GLU A 246 20.11 28.09 31.06
C GLU A 246 19.75 29.27 30.14
N GLY A 247 20.10 30.51 30.53
CA GLY A 247 19.92 31.71 29.69
C GLY A 247 20.77 31.72 28.42
N VAL A 248 21.97 31.12 28.45
CA VAL A 248 22.87 30.98 27.28
C VAL A 248 22.48 29.78 26.39
N MET A 249 21.80 28.77 26.96
CA MET A 249 21.22 27.63 26.24
C MET A 249 19.81 27.90 25.69
N ALA A 250 19.11 28.94 26.17
CA ALA A 250 17.82 29.38 25.64
C ALA A 250 17.82 29.67 24.11
N PRO A 251 18.89 30.22 23.49
CA PRO A 251 18.97 30.28 22.04
C PRO A 251 19.17 28.91 21.36
N LEU A 252 19.66 27.85 22.03
CA LEU A 252 19.68 26.48 21.46
C LEU A 252 18.29 25.87 21.39
N THR A 253 17.50 26.03 22.44
CA THR A 253 16.10 25.61 22.44
C THR A 253 15.29 26.44 21.45
N ARG A 254 15.55 27.76 21.31
CA ARG A 254 14.94 28.59 20.26
C ARG A 254 15.43 28.30 18.85
N VAL A 255 16.71 27.98 18.61
CA VAL A 255 17.20 27.59 17.27
C VAL A 255 16.66 26.22 16.87
N SER A 256 16.56 25.26 17.81
CA SER A 256 15.89 23.99 17.56
C SER A 256 14.38 24.12 17.38
N ALA A 257 13.73 25.07 18.09
CA ALA A 257 12.31 25.37 17.96
C ALA A 257 11.99 26.19 16.70
N ASP A 258 12.83 27.14 16.29
CA ASP A 258 12.70 27.89 15.03
C ASP A 258 12.99 27.00 13.83
N GLN A 259 13.89 26.03 13.95
CA GLN A 259 14.13 25.01 12.94
C GLN A 259 12.96 24.00 12.90
N ARG A 260 12.38 23.61 14.04
CA ARG A 260 11.15 22.82 14.11
C ARG A 260 9.94 23.57 13.55
N ALA A 261 9.79 24.85 13.82
CA ALA A 261 8.74 25.70 13.26
C ALA A 261 8.94 25.92 11.75
N LYS A 262 10.20 26.06 11.29
CA LYS A 262 10.53 26.03 9.85
C LYS A 262 10.28 24.66 9.24
N LEU A 263 10.55 23.56 9.95
CA LEU A 263 10.24 22.19 9.51
C LEU A 263 8.73 21.94 9.47
N GLU A 264 7.94 22.43 10.42
CA GLU A 264 6.48 22.28 10.46
C GLU A 264 5.78 23.17 9.42
N ALA A 265 6.24 24.41 9.24
CA ALA A 265 5.84 25.26 8.10
C ALA A 265 6.26 24.63 6.76
N THR A 266 7.39 23.90 6.76
CA THR A 266 7.84 23.12 5.62
C THR A 266 7.09 21.80 5.50
N LEU A 267 6.51 21.19 6.53
CA LEU A 267 5.70 19.96 6.46
C LEU A 267 4.31 20.22 5.86
N GLN A 268 3.69 21.37 6.14
CA GLN A 268 2.46 21.78 5.44
C GLN A 268 2.76 22.23 4.00
N GLY A 269 3.92 22.86 3.77
CA GLY A 269 4.45 23.13 2.44
C GLY A 269 4.92 21.87 1.69
N GLU A 270 5.37 20.85 2.40
CA GLU A 270 5.92 19.59 1.89
C GLU A 270 4.82 18.58 1.68
N ALA A 271 3.73 18.54 2.42
CA ALA A 271 2.54 17.80 2.00
C ALA A 271 2.09 18.30 0.61
N ARG A 272 2.13 19.62 0.38
CA ARG A 272 1.84 20.24 -0.92
C ARG A 272 2.94 19.99 -1.97
N ARG A 273 4.22 19.96 -1.58
CA ARG A 273 5.35 19.63 -2.48
C ARG A 273 5.55 18.12 -2.69
N TRP A 274 5.05 17.25 -1.82
CA TRP A 274 5.03 15.79 -1.92
C TRP A 274 3.85 15.39 -2.83
N TYR A 275 2.72 16.10 -2.71
CA TYR A 275 1.64 16.09 -3.71
C TYR A 275 2.13 16.53 -5.10
N GLN A 276 2.99 17.57 -5.18
CA GLN A 276 3.61 18.03 -6.44
C GLN A 276 4.82 17.17 -6.92
N LYS A 277 5.62 16.59 -6.02
CA LYS A 277 6.80 15.75 -6.36
C LYS A 277 6.41 14.33 -6.78
N LEU A 278 5.39 13.73 -6.16
CA LEU A 278 4.76 12.51 -6.67
C LEU A 278 3.91 12.77 -7.92
N GLY A 279 3.76 14.04 -8.32
CA GLY A 279 2.96 14.44 -9.46
C GLY A 279 1.54 13.89 -9.37
N ILE A 280 0.94 13.81 -8.17
CA ILE A 280 -0.40 13.24 -8.01
C ILE A 280 -1.41 14.05 -8.82
N ASP A 281 -1.24 15.37 -8.95
CA ASP A 281 -2.00 16.20 -9.87
C ASP A 281 -1.84 15.76 -11.35
N LYS A 282 -0.61 15.40 -11.76
CA LYS A 282 -0.30 14.89 -13.09
C LYS A 282 -0.74 13.45 -13.32
N VAL A 283 -0.82 12.62 -12.28
CA VAL A 283 -1.17 11.18 -12.34
C VAL A 283 -2.65 10.94 -12.05
N LEU A 284 -3.32 11.82 -11.30
CA LEU A 284 -4.74 11.71 -10.95
C LEU A 284 -5.61 11.82 -12.20
N ARG A 285 -5.31 12.78 -13.09
CA ARG A 285 -6.03 12.89 -14.37
C ARG A 285 -5.85 11.62 -15.23
N PRO A 286 -4.63 11.14 -15.53
CA PRO A 286 -4.41 9.86 -16.21
C PRO A 286 -5.02 8.66 -15.50
N ALA A 287 -4.92 8.54 -14.18
CA ALA A 287 -5.47 7.44 -13.41
C ALA A 287 -7.01 7.43 -13.45
N LEU A 288 -7.63 8.62 -13.41
CA LEU A 288 -9.07 8.78 -13.55
C LEU A 288 -9.51 8.48 -14.99
N TRP A 289 -8.76 8.93 -16.00
CA TRP A 289 -8.97 8.55 -17.41
C TRP A 289 -8.71 7.06 -17.65
N ALA A 290 -7.76 6.44 -16.97
CA ALA A 290 -7.46 5.01 -17.06
C ALA A 290 -8.55 4.18 -16.38
N LEU A 291 -9.05 4.60 -15.21
CA LEU A 291 -10.19 3.98 -14.55
C LEU A 291 -11.46 4.13 -15.39
N ALA A 292 -11.74 5.33 -15.88
CA ALA A 292 -12.83 5.59 -16.81
C ALA A 292 -12.66 4.73 -18.07
N GLY A 293 -11.43 4.62 -18.59
CA GLY A 293 -11.06 3.72 -19.67
C GLY A 293 -11.39 2.27 -19.35
N ILE A 294 -10.97 1.73 -18.21
CA ILE A 294 -11.24 0.33 -17.82
C ILE A 294 -12.74 0.06 -17.68
N ILE A 295 -13.52 1.02 -17.17
CA ILE A 295 -14.97 0.89 -17.00
C ILE A 295 -15.69 1.02 -18.35
N LEU A 296 -15.29 2.00 -19.16
CA LEU A 296 -15.92 2.32 -20.44
C LEU A 296 -15.46 1.38 -21.56
N LEU A 297 -14.24 0.84 -21.52
CA LEU A 297 -13.68 -0.04 -22.55
C LEU A 297 -14.57 -1.26 -22.84
N PRO A 298 -15.04 -2.06 -21.87
CA PRO A 298 -15.95 -3.16 -22.18
C PRO A 298 -17.28 -2.68 -22.76
N LEU A 299 -17.78 -1.50 -22.36
CA LEU A 299 -18.99 -0.90 -22.92
C LEU A 299 -18.75 -0.38 -24.34
N ALA A 300 -17.59 0.22 -24.61
CA ALA A 300 -17.16 0.72 -25.90
C ALA A 300 -16.94 -0.44 -26.88
N ILE A 301 -16.30 -1.53 -26.45
CA ILE A 301 -16.14 -2.75 -27.24
C ILE A 301 -17.52 -3.34 -27.58
N ARG A 302 -18.44 -3.44 -26.60
CA ARG A 302 -19.81 -3.91 -26.86
C ARG A 302 -20.54 -2.99 -27.84
N THR A 303 -20.45 -1.67 -27.64
CA THR A 303 -21.04 -0.67 -28.54
C THR A 303 -20.49 -0.82 -29.95
N LEU A 304 -19.17 -0.94 -30.11
CA LEU A 304 -18.50 -1.17 -31.38
C LEU A 304 -18.99 -2.45 -32.05
N PHE A 305 -19.09 -3.56 -31.30
CA PHE A 305 -19.58 -4.82 -31.84
C PHE A 305 -21.06 -4.75 -32.24
N TYR A 306 -21.88 -4.00 -31.51
CA TYR A 306 -23.29 -3.81 -31.83
C TYR A 306 -23.52 -2.96 -33.07
N TRP A 307 -22.73 -1.90 -33.26
CA TRP A 307 -22.94 -0.94 -34.35
C TRP A 307 -22.09 -1.19 -35.59
N VAL A 308 -20.97 -1.92 -35.47
CA VAL A 308 -20.07 -2.22 -36.59
C VAL A 308 -20.12 -3.70 -36.93
N LEU A 309 -19.78 -4.58 -35.99
CA LEU A 309 -19.60 -6.01 -36.27
C LEU A 309 -20.93 -6.71 -36.60
N ALA A 310 -21.98 -6.46 -35.82
CA ALA A 310 -23.26 -7.16 -36.00
C ALA A 310 -24.04 -6.73 -37.26
N PRO A 311 -24.02 -5.45 -37.68
CA PRO A 311 -24.54 -5.07 -38.99
C PRO A 311 -23.77 -5.71 -40.14
N LEU A 312 -22.44 -5.78 -40.06
CA LEU A 312 -21.62 -6.48 -41.06
C LEU A 312 -22.00 -7.97 -41.18
N ALA A 313 -22.27 -8.64 -40.05
CA ALA A 313 -22.79 -10.02 -40.04
C ALA A 313 -24.18 -10.12 -40.68
N SER A 314 -25.05 -9.14 -40.42
CA SER A 314 -26.43 -9.14 -40.93
C SER A 314 -26.52 -8.89 -42.44
N LEU A 315 -25.50 -8.28 -43.04
CA LEU A 315 -25.43 -7.99 -44.49
C LEU A 315 -24.95 -9.19 -45.33
N GLN A 316 -24.47 -10.25 -44.70
CA GLN A 316 -23.94 -11.41 -45.40
C GLN A 316 -25.05 -12.24 -46.06
N LYS A 317 -24.71 -12.88 -47.19
CA LYS A 317 -25.64 -13.75 -47.91
C LYS A 317 -26.08 -14.91 -47.02
N PRO A 318 -27.39 -15.22 -46.94
CA PRO A 318 -27.89 -16.37 -46.23
C PRO A 318 -27.25 -17.68 -46.71
N ILE A 319 -26.87 -18.53 -45.77
CA ILE A 319 -26.36 -19.87 -46.00
C ILE A 319 -27.54 -20.76 -46.39
N ARG A 320 -27.52 -21.25 -47.63
CA ARG A 320 -28.35 -22.38 -48.08
C ARG A 320 -27.46 -23.60 -48.19
N LEU A 321 -27.84 -24.70 -47.56
CA LEU A 321 -27.02 -25.92 -47.54
C LEU A 321 -27.43 -26.87 -48.67
N LEU A 322 -28.72 -26.93 -48.98
CA LEU A 322 -29.26 -27.61 -50.15
C LEU A 322 -30.10 -26.63 -50.96
N GLU A 323 -30.01 -26.70 -52.29
CA GLU A 323 -30.83 -25.87 -53.18
C GLU A 323 -32.30 -26.29 -53.19
N ARG A 324 -32.55 -27.59 -53.02
CA ARG A 324 -33.90 -28.18 -52.94
C ARG A 324 -33.90 -29.32 -51.94
N ALA A 325 -34.88 -29.32 -51.05
CA ALA A 325 -35.17 -30.41 -50.13
C ALA A 325 -36.69 -30.64 -50.13
N ALA A 326 -37.14 -31.89 -49.99
CA ALA A 326 -38.56 -32.18 -49.88
C ALA A 326 -39.13 -31.53 -48.60
N PRO A 327 -40.37 -30.99 -48.65
CA PRO A 327 -40.97 -30.35 -47.50
C PRO A 327 -41.15 -31.37 -46.37
N ILE A 328 -40.81 -30.95 -45.15
CA ILE A 328 -40.98 -31.77 -43.95
C ILE A 328 -42.28 -31.33 -43.29
N ALA A 329 -43.19 -32.27 -43.05
CA ALA A 329 -44.44 -31.97 -42.36
C ALA A 329 -44.17 -31.69 -40.87
N PRO A 330 -44.81 -30.67 -40.27
CA PRO A 330 -44.73 -30.47 -38.83
C PRO A 330 -45.35 -31.67 -38.11
N PRO A 331 -44.79 -32.11 -36.97
CA PRO A 331 -45.34 -33.23 -36.24
C PRO A 331 -46.74 -32.91 -35.69
N LEU A 332 -47.63 -33.91 -35.69
CA LEU A 332 -49.02 -33.77 -35.25
C LEU A 332 -49.15 -33.59 -33.72
N GLY A 333 -48.10 -33.86 -32.94
CA GLY A 333 -48.11 -33.78 -31.48
C GLY A 333 -47.02 -32.89 -30.91
N ARG A 334 -47.28 -32.29 -29.75
CA ARG A 334 -46.30 -31.51 -28.98
C ARG A 334 -45.21 -32.40 -28.38
N SER A 335 -44.12 -31.80 -27.94
CA SER A 335 -43.12 -32.49 -27.11
C SER A 335 -43.77 -33.04 -25.84
N ALA A 336 -43.21 -34.13 -25.32
CA ALA A 336 -43.68 -34.76 -24.09
C ALA A 336 -42.50 -35.38 -23.34
N VAL A 337 -42.67 -35.61 -22.04
CA VAL A 337 -41.66 -36.28 -21.20
C VAL A 337 -41.35 -37.70 -21.68
N SER A 338 -42.36 -38.40 -22.21
CA SER A 338 -42.23 -39.73 -22.80
C SER A 338 -42.96 -39.83 -24.14
N LYS A 339 -42.37 -40.55 -25.09
CA LYS A 339 -42.97 -40.86 -26.39
C LYS A 339 -42.84 -42.35 -26.69
N PRO A 340 -43.95 -43.03 -27.05
CA PRO A 340 -43.88 -44.39 -27.58
C PRO A 340 -43.35 -44.35 -29.02
N VAL A 341 -42.38 -45.21 -29.32
CA VAL A 341 -41.83 -45.44 -30.64
C VAL A 341 -42.29 -46.83 -31.09
N VAL A 342 -43.09 -46.87 -32.15
CA VAL A 342 -43.53 -48.12 -32.78
C VAL A 342 -42.59 -48.45 -33.92
N LEU A 343 -42.01 -49.65 -33.92
CA LEU A 343 -41.09 -50.09 -34.97
C LEU A 343 -41.80 -50.97 -35.99
N ALA A 344 -41.68 -50.62 -37.27
CA ALA A 344 -42.14 -51.48 -38.35
C ALA A 344 -41.15 -52.64 -38.59
N PRO A 345 -41.60 -53.74 -39.24
CA PRO A 345 -40.70 -54.82 -39.64
C PRO A 345 -39.56 -54.28 -40.52
N GLY A 346 -38.31 -54.62 -40.16
CA GLY A 346 -37.12 -54.15 -40.88
C GLY A 346 -36.63 -52.75 -40.49
N GLU A 347 -37.25 -52.12 -39.49
CA GLU A 347 -36.73 -50.89 -38.86
C GLU A 347 -35.91 -51.19 -37.61
N GLU A 348 -34.94 -50.31 -37.34
CA GLU A 348 -34.18 -50.30 -36.10
C GLU A 348 -34.25 -48.92 -35.44
N LEU A 349 -34.35 -48.92 -34.10
CA LEU A 349 -34.18 -47.74 -33.26
C LEU A 349 -32.75 -47.70 -32.74
N LEU A 350 -32.07 -46.59 -32.98
CA LEU A 350 -30.78 -46.26 -32.38
C LEU A 350 -31.01 -45.13 -31.39
N VAL A 351 -30.81 -45.36 -30.10
CA VAL A 351 -31.16 -44.39 -29.05
C VAL A 351 -30.10 -44.32 -27.96
N LYS A 352 -29.89 -43.13 -27.38
CA LYS A 352 -28.98 -42.93 -26.25
C LYS A 352 -29.40 -43.79 -25.05
N GLN A 353 -28.43 -44.39 -24.34
CA GLN A 353 -28.72 -45.33 -23.24
C GLN A 353 -29.58 -44.73 -22.12
N GLY A 354 -29.37 -43.45 -21.79
CA GLY A 354 -30.15 -42.74 -20.75
C GLY A 354 -31.53 -42.24 -21.20
N PHE A 355 -32.01 -42.69 -22.36
CA PHE A 355 -33.29 -42.28 -22.93
C PHE A 355 -34.26 -43.45 -23.17
N VAL A 356 -33.89 -44.68 -22.79
CA VAL A 356 -34.74 -45.86 -22.94
C VAL A 356 -35.40 -46.18 -21.61
N GLN A 357 -36.74 -46.17 -21.58
CA GLN A 357 -37.50 -46.46 -20.36
C GLN A 357 -38.07 -47.87 -20.36
N THR A 358 -38.76 -48.25 -21.44
CA THR A 358 -39.34 -49.59 -21.59
C THR A 358 -39.13 -50.11 -23.01
N ILE A 359 -38.92 -51.42 -23.13
CA ILE A 359 -38.73 -52.13 -24.39
C ILE A 359 -39.66 -53.35 -24.39
N SER A 360 -40.28 -53.69 -25.52
CA SER A 360 -41.03 -54.94 -25.68
C SER A 360 -40.14 -56.17 -25.53
N HIS A 361 -40.65 -57.23 -24.89
CA HIS A 361 -39.90 -58.45 -24.54
C HIS A 361 -39.40 -59.25 -25.75
N GLY A 362 -40.04 -59.10 -26.92
CA GLY A 362 -39.70 -59.83 -28.15
C GLY A 362 -38.58 -59.22 -28.99
N GLY A 363 -38.15 -57.98 -28.71
CA GLY A 363 -37.16 -57.27 -29.53
C GLY A 363 -35.71 -57.66 -29.21
N SER A 364 -34.85 -57.75 -30.23
CA SER A 364 -33.41 -57.95 -30.03
C SER A 364 -32.72 -56.63 -29.66
N LYS A 365 -31.80 -56.67 -28.69
CA LYS A 365 -31.04 -55.52 -28.21
C LYS A 365 -29.55 -55.71 -28.42
N ASP A 366 -28.94 -54.77 -29.13
CA ASP A 366 -27.50 -54.71 -29.32
C ASP A 366 -26.95 -53.34 -28.92
N THR A 367 -25.63 -53.25 -28.77
CA THR A 367 -24.93 -51.97 -28.63
C THR A 367 -24.34 -51.54 -29.97
N ARG A 368 -24.62 -50.31 -30.39
CA ARG A 368 -23.95 -49.66 -31.52
C ARG A 368 -23.03 -48.58 -31.00
N LEU A 369 -21.72 -48.70 -31.25
CA LEU A 369 -20.72 -47.81 -30.64
C LEU A 369 -20.89 -46.34 -31.03
N LEU A 370 -21.27 -46.05 -32.28
CA LEU A 370 -21.47 -44.69 -32.79
C LEU A 370 -22.66 -44.64 -33.74
N LEU A 371 -23.33 -43.49 -33.83
CA LEU A 371 -24.38 -43.26 -34.84
C LEU A 371 -23.81 -43.45 -36.26
N ASP A 372 -22.75 -42.72 -36.57
CA ASP A 372 -22.02 -42.79 -37.83
C ASP A 372 -20.50 -42.76 -37.57
N TYR A 373 -19.79 -43.79 -38.04
CA TYR A 373 -18.34 -43.93 -37.89
C TYR A 373 -17.54 -42.91 -38.71
N ARG A 374 -18.17 -42.22 -39.67
CA ARG A 374 -17.53 -41.11 -40.42
C ARG A 374 -17.35 -39.86 -39.58
N TYR A 375 -18.11 -39.71 -38.50
CA TYR A 375 -18.07 -38.54 -37.62
C TYR A 375 -17.87 -38.97 -36.14
N PRO A 376 -16.73 -39.60 -35.80
CA PRO A 376 -16.54 -40.19 -34.47
C PRO A 376 -16.46 -39.14 -33.37
N VAL A 377 -15.74 -38.04 -33.60
CA VAL A 377 -15.62 -36.92 -32.64
C VAL A 377 -16.98 -36.29 -32.35
N SER A 378 -17.77 -36.06 -33.40
CA SER A 378 -19.10 -35.47 -33.29
C SER A 378 -20.08 -36.36 -32.56
N SER A 379 -20.04 -37.66 -32.88
CA SER A 379 -20.86 -38.66 -32.22
C SER A 379 -20.50 -38.79 -30.73
N LEU A 380 -19.21 -38.77 -30.39
CA LEU A 380 -18.76 -38.87 -29.00
C LEU A 380 -19.15 -37.64 -28.18
N ALA A 381 -18.79 -36.43 -28.63
CA ALA A 381 -19.01 -35.23 -27.82
C ALA A 381 -20.49 -34.82 -27.74
N SER A 382 -21.33 -35.26 -28.67
CA SER A 382 -22.78 -35.07 -28.58
C SER A 382 -23.51 -36.16 -27.79
N GLY A 383 -22.78 -37.15 -27.26
CA GLY A 383 -23.31 -38.30 -26.54
C GLY A 383 -24.05 -39.32 -27.43
N LEU A 384 -23.84 -39.28 -28.75
CA LEU A 384 -24.32 -40.27 -29.71
C LEU A 384 -23.33 -41.46 -29.84
N ALA A 385 -22.72 -41.84 -28.71
CA ALA A 385 -21.87 -42.99 -28.56
C ALA A 385 -22.53 -44.04 -27.65
N PHE A 386 -22.15 -45.31 -27.81
CA PHE A 386 -22.70 -46.46 -27.09
C PHE A 386 -24.23 -46.53 -27.16
N LEU A 387 -24.80 -46.27 -28.33
CA LEU A 387 -26.24 -46.28 -28.55
C LEU A 387 -26.83 -47.68 -28.32
N THR A 388 -28.00 -47.72 -27.70
CA THR A 388 -28.83 -48.92 -27.66
C THR A 388 -29.49 -49.07 -29.02
N ARG A 389 -29.22 -50.19 -29.70
CA ARG A 389 -29.93 -50.61 -30.90
C ARG A 389 -31.06 -51.54 -30.49
N VAL A 390 -32.29 -51.20 -30.87
CA VAL A 390 -33.48 -52.04 -30.69
C VAL A 390 -34.02 -52.39 -32.07
N ARG A 391 -34.30 -53.67 -32.29
CA ARG A 391 -35.01 -54.15 -33.50
C ARG A 391 -36.29 -54.84 -33.06
N ALA A 392 -37.37 -54.60 -33.81
CA ALA A 392 -38.63 -55.27 -33.58
C ALA A 392 -38.45 -56.79 -33.78
N GLY A 393 -38.93 -57.59 -32.83
CA GLY A 393 -39.09 -59.03 -32.98
C GLY A 393 -40.46 -59.39 -33.56
N SER A 394 -41.46 -58.54 -33.31
CA SER A 394 -42.82 -58.67 -33.82
C SER A 394 -43.35 -57.34 -34.37
N PRO A 395 -44.24 -57.36 -35.38
CA PRO A 395 -44.89 -56.14 -35.87
C PRO A 395 -45.63 -55.43 -34.72
N GLY A 396 -45.36 -54.14 -34.53
CA GLY A 396 -46.01 -53.32 -33.49
C GLY A 396 -45.29 -53.28 -32.15
N ASP A 397 -44.05 -53.78 -32.05
CA ASP A 397 -43.23 -53.59 -30.86
C ASP A 397 -43.07 -52.10 -30.51
N VAL A 398 -43.32 -51.76 -29.24
CA VAL A 398 -43.34 -50.39 -28.74
C VAL A 398 -42.18 -50.19 -27.76
N THR A 399 -41.32 -49.23 -28.06
CA THR A 399 -40.25 -48.78 -27.17
C THR A 399 -40.57 -47.38 -26.66
N THR A 400 -40.63 -47.19 -25.34
CA THR A 400 -40.88 -45.87 -24.76
C THR A 400 -39.56 -45.13 -24.58
N VAL A 401 -39.46 -43.95 -25.19
CA VAL A 401 -38.30 -43.07 -25.10
C VAL A 401 -38.64 -41.90 -24.17
N SER A 402 -37.83 -41.71 -23.12
CA SER A 402 -37.98 -40.61 -22.14
C SER A 402 -36.62 -40.33 -21.49
N ALA A 403 -36.39 -39.07 -21.09
CA ALA A 403 -35.14 -38.72 -20.42
C ALA A 403 -35.09 -39.29 -19.00
N THR A 404 -34.23 -40.27 -18.73
CA THR A 404 -34.16 -40.92 -17.41
C THR A 404 -33.34 -40.11 -16.39
N ARG A 405 -32.41 -39.29 -16.87
CA ARG A 405 -31.46 -38.53 -16.04
C ARG A 405 -31.74 -37.02 -15.96
N ASP A 406 -32.73 -36.54 -16.71
CA ASP A 406 -33.02 -35.12 -16.83
C ASP A 406 -34.53 -34.89 -16.74
N ALA A 407 -34.97 -34.40 -15.58
CA ALA A 407 -36.37 -34.21 -15.25
C ALA A 407 -37.08 -33.11 -16.06
N PHE A 408 -36.31 -32.24 -16.74
CA PHE A 408 -36.87 -31.14 -17.54
C PHE A 408 -36.74 -31.35 -19.05
N ALA A 409 -36.13 -32.46 -19.48
CA ALA A 409 -36.01 -32.76 -20.91
C ALA A 409 -37.31 -33.38 -21.44
N GLU A 410 -37.84 -32.76 -22.49
CA GLU A 410 -38.93 -33.33 -23.27
C GLU A 410 -38.40 -33.82 -24.63
N VAL A 411 -39.09 -34.81 -25.19
CA VAL A 411 -38.75 -35.42 -26.48
C VAL A 411 -39.86 -35.23 -27.51
N VAL A 412 -39.47 -35.08 -28.77
CA VAL A 412 -40.36 -35.02 -29.93
C VAL A 412 -39.81 -35.89 -31.06
N MET A 413 -40.71 -36.48 -31.83
CA MET A 413 -40.37 -37.26 -33.03
C MET A 413 -40.64 -36.41 -34.27
N LEU A 414 -39.66 -36.34 -35.16
CA LEU A 414 -39.76 -35.65 -36.44
C LEU A 414 -39.51 -36.66 -37.57
N ALA A 415 -40.51 -36.85 -38.43
CA ALA A 415 -40.37 -37.69 -39.61
C ALA A 415 -39.67 -36.90 -40.73
N LEU A 416 -38.52 -37.39 -41.19
CA LEU A 416 -37.85 -36.90 -42.38
C LEU A 416 -38.29 -37.77 -43.57
N PRO A 417 -39.06 -37.23 -44.53
CA PRO A 417 -39.47 -37.99 -45.71
C PRO A 417 -38.30 -38.26 -46.64
N GLU A 418 -38.49 -39.12 -47.63
CA GLU A 418 -37.51 -39.31 -48.69
C GLU A 418 -37.23 -37.99 -49.43
N GLY A 419 -35.95 -37.67 -49.64
CA GLY A 419 -35.52 -36.38 -50.20
C GLY A 419 -35.65 -35.20 -49.22
N GLY A 420 -36.24 -35.42 -48.04
CA GLY A 420 -36.28 -34.45 -46.95
C GLY A 420 -34.95 -34.42 -46.21
N ALA A 421 -34.53 -33.24 -45.79
CA ALA A 421 -33.28 -33.08 -45.06
C ALA A 421 -33.37 -31.94 -44.04
N ALA A 422 -32.82 -32.18 -42.85
CA ALA A 422 -32.77 -31.20 -41.77
C ALA A 422 -31.33 -31.06 -41.25
N VAL A 423 -30.95 -29.81 -40.99
CA VAL A 423 -29.77 -29.49 -40.19
C VAL A 423 -30.17 -29.64 -38.74
N LEU A 424 -29.47 -30.48 -37.99
CA LEU A 424 -29.75 -30.70 -36.58
C LEU A 424 -28.46 -30.58 -35.79
N GLN A 425 -28.55 -29.97 -34.61
CA GLN A 425 -27.47 -30.01 -33.64
C GLN A 425 -27.36 -31.43 -33.07
N PRO A 426 -26.18 -32.09 -33.18
CA PRO A 426 -26.02 -33.47 -32.72
C PRO A 426 -26.34 -33.66 -31.22
N ARG A 427 -26.13 -32.62 -30.41
CA ARG A 427 -26.41 -32.63 -28.96
C ARG A 427 -27.90 -32.79 -28.63
N ALA A 428 -28.78 -32.28 -29.50
CA ALA A 428 -30.22 -32.33 -29.37
C ALA A 428 -30.82 -33.63 -29.93
N LEU A 429 -30.06 -34.41 -30.69
CA LEU A 429 -30.49 -35.71 -31.17
C LEU A 429 -30.42 -36.75 -30.03
N VAL A 430 -31.52 -37.45 -29.80
CA VAL A 430 -31.64 -38.54 -28.80
C VAL A 430 -31.53 -39.91 -29.46
N GLY A 431 -32.12 -40.03 -30.65
CA GLY A 431 -32.14 -41.28 -31.37
C GLY A 431 -32.73 -41.13 -32.76
N VAL A 432 -32.70 -42.24 -33.51
CA VAL A 432 -33.16 -42.31 -34.89
C VAL A 432 -33.85 -43.65 -35.10
N VAL A 433 -35.00 -43.63 -35.75
CA VAL A 433 -35.65 -44.81 -36.34
C VAL A 433 -35.34 -44.81 -37.83
N GLN A 434 -34.77 -45.90 -38.31
CA GLN A 434 -34.35 -46.04 -39.71
C GLN A 434 -34.56 -47.47 -40.20
N ALA A 435 -34.72 -47.62 -41.52
CA ALA A 435 -34.71 -48.94 -42.13
C ALA A 435 -33.30 -49.57 -42.02
N VAL A 436 -33.23 -50.85 -41.64
CA VAL A 436 -31.96 -51.59 -41.53
C VAL A 436 -31.23 -51.64 -42.88
N ALA A 437 -31.97 -51.79 -43.98
CA ALA A 437 -31.42 -51.83 -45.33
C ALA A 437 -30.92 -50.46 -45.85
N ARG A 438 -31.44 -49.36 -45.29
CA ARG A 438 -31.11 -48.00 -45.72
C ARG A 438 -30.88 -47.11 -44.49
N PRO A 439 -29.69 -47.20 -43.86
CA PRO A 439 -29.38 -46.36 -42.70
C PRO A 439 -29.40 -44.88 -43.09
N MET A 440 -29.74 -44.03 -42.13
CA MET A 440 -29.83 -42.59 -42.33
C MET A 440 -28.48 -42.02 -42.81
N ARG A 441 -28.52 -41.24 -43.89
CA ARG A 441 -27.32 -40.60 -44.44
C ARG A 441 -27.07 -39.27 -43.75
N ILE A 442 -25.83 -39.06 -43.28
CA ILE A 442 -25.39 -37.80 -42.68
C ILE A 442 -24.31 -37.16 -43.57
N THR A 443 -24.52 -35.91 -43.98
CA THR A 443 -23.52 -35.13 -44.74
C THR A 443 -23.01 -33.95 -43.91
N SER A 444 -21.73 -33.61 -44.08
CA SER A 444 -21.09 -32.51 -43.38
C SER A 444 -20.78 -31.38 -44.36
N HIS A 445 -21.17 -30.16 -44.01
CA HIS A 445 -20.97 -28.97 -44.82
C HIS A 445 -20.16 -27.95 -44.01
N TRP A 446 -18.95 -27.65 -44.49
CA TRP A 446 -18.07 -26.65 -43.89
C TRP A 446 -18.30 -25.27 -44.52
N ARG A 447 -18.32 -24.23 -43.68
CA ARG A 447 -18.51 -22.84 -44.11
C ARG A 447 -17.38 -21.95 -43.59
N LEU A 448 -16.14 -22.32 -43.92
CA LEU A 448 -14.93 -21.57 -43.51
C LEU A 448 -14.75 -20.23 -44.24
N GLY A 449 -15.44 -20.02 -45.37
CA GLY A 449 -15.33 -18.81 -46.19
C GLY A 449 -16.33 -17.70 -45.85
N THR A 450 -17.19 -17.87 -44.83
CA THR A 450 -18.23 -16.89 -44.49
C THR A 450 -17.99 -16.27 -43.12
N LEU A 451 -18.03 -14.95 -43.03
CA LEU A 451 -17.83 -14.22 -41.77
C LEU A 451 -18.89 -14.64 -40.73
N ASN A 452 -20.13 -14.90 -41.17
CA ASN A 452 -21.20 -15.38 -40.30
C ASN A 452 -20.82 -16.63 -39.51
N ALA A 453 -20.19 -17.61 -40.16
CA ALA A 453 -19.82 -18.86 -39.51
C ALA A 453 -18.68 -18.67 -38.50
N TRP A 454 -17.76 -17.73 -38.77
CA TRP A 454 -16.69 -17.37 -37.83
C TRP A 454 -17.20 -16.58 -36.63
N LEU A 455 -18.16 -15.68 -36.83
CA LEU A 455 -18.73 -14.87 -35.76
C LEU A 455 -19.58 -15.67 -34.78
N THR A 456 -20.29 -16.69 -35.26
CA THR A 456 -21.07 -17.60 -34.40
C THR A 456 -20.30 -18.85 -33.99
N TRP A 457 -19.07 -19.01 -34.47
CA TRP A 457 -18.26 -20.24 -34.33
C TRP A 457 -18.96 -21.50 -34.88
N GLN A 458 -20.01 -21.36 -35.69
CA GLN A 458 -20.71 -22.47 -36.36
C GLN A 458 -20.08 -22.74 -37.73
N LEU A 459 -18.87 -23.29 -37.72
CA LEU A 459 -18.10 -23.55 -38.95
C LEU A 459 -18.57 -24.78 -39.72
N ARG A 460 -19.32 -25.68 -39.07
CA ARG A 460 -19.73 -26.96 -39.63
C ARG A 460 -21.19 -27.26 -39.35
N PHE A 461 -21.91 -27.61 -40.41
CA PHE A 461 -23.30 -28.03 -40.36
C PHE A 461 -23.40 -29.52 -40.69
N LEU A 462 -24.14 -30.27 -39.86
CA LEU A 462 -24.49 -31.65 -40.12
C LEU A 462 -25.92 -31.75 -40.62
N VAL A 463 -26.08 -32.33 -41.80
CA VAL A 463 -27.36 -32.49 -42.48
C VAL A 463 -27.76 -33.96 -42.40
N PHE A 464 -28.94 -34.20 -41.87
CA PHE A 464 -29.56 -35.52 -41.71
C PHE A 464 -30.58 -35.70 -42.82
N HIS A 465 -30.42 -36.76 -43.62
CA HIS A 465 -31.24 -37.03 -44.81
C HIS A 465 -32.23 -38.16 -44.51
N GLY A 466 -33.49 -37.98 -44.92
CA GLY A 466 -34.51 -39.03 -44.88
C GLY A 466 -34.38 -40.04 -46.04
N PRO A 467 -35.19 -41.12 -46.02
CA PRO A 467 -36.29 -41.38 -45.08
C PRO A 467 -35.81 -41.91 -43.72
N ALA A 468 -36.19 -41.24 -42.62
CA ALA A 468 -35.92 -41.67 -41.25
C ALA A 468 -36.81 -40.87 -40.26
N GLN A 469 -37.01 -41.37 -39.04
CA GLN A 469 -37.58 -40.56 -37.96
C GLN A 469 -36.48 -40.18 -36.97
N VAL A 470 -36.33 -38.90 -36.68
CA VAL A 470 -35.36 -38.41 -35.69
C VAL A 470 -36.07 -38.07 -34.40
N ILE A 471 -35.48 -38.47 -33.28
CA ILE A 471 -35.97 -38.18 -31.94
C ILE A 471 -35.11 -37.05 -31.38
N LEU A 472 -35.74 -35.92 -31.09
CA LEU A 472 -35.08 -34.70 -30.62
C LEU A 472 -35.45 -34.43 -29.17
N LYS A 473 -34.52 -33.86 -28.40
CA LYS A 473 -34.77 -33.34 -27.05
C LYS A 473 -34.63 -31.83 -27.00
N GLY A 474 -35.34 -31.21 -26.06
CA GLY A 474 -35.20 -29.80 -25.72
C GLY A 474 -35.46 -29.54 -24.24
N GLY A 475 -34.93 -28.41 -23.74
CA GLY A 475 -35.22 -27.95 -22.39
C GLY A 475 -36.67 -27.49 -22.27
N ARG A 476 -37.44 -28.12 -21.39
CA ARG A 476 -38.86 -27.83 -21.13
C ARG A 476 -39.78 -27.89 -22.36
N GLY A 477 -39.32 -28.45 -23.48
CA GLY A 477 -40.10 -28.56 -24.70
C GLY A 477 -39.28 -28.38 -25.97
N VAL A 478 -39.85 -28.84 -27.09
CA VAL A 478 -39.33 -28.61 -28.45
C VAL A 478 -40.43 -28.01 -29.30
N ARG A 479 -40.21 -26.78 -29.77
CA ARG A 479 -41.11 -26.09 -30.69
C ARG A 479 -40.68 -26.33 -32.14
N ILE A 480 -41.57 -26.93 -32.92
CA ILE A 480 -41.39 -27.12 -34.35
C ILE A 480 -42.44 -26.26 -35.06
N GLU A 481 -42.00 -25.26 -35.82
CA GLU A 481 -42.87 -24.34 -36.53
C GLU A 481 -42.48 -24.19 -38.01
N LEU A 482 -43.45 -23.89 -38.87
CA LEU A 482 -43.18 -23.55 -40.26
C LEU A 482 -42.60 -22.14 -40.35
N ALA A 483 -41.49 -21.99 -41.06
CA ALA A 483 -40.78 -20.71 -41.21
C ALA A 483 -41.43 -19.76 -42.23
N ARG A 484 -42.77 -19.73 -42.34
CA ARG A 484 -43.50 -18.98 -43.40
C ARG A 484 -43.21 -17.47 -43.39
N GLY A 485 -43.08 -16.86 -42.21
CA GLY A 485 -42.79 -15.43 -42.06
C GLY A 485 -41.31 -15.11 -41.80
N GLY A 486 -40.44 -16.12 -41.79
CA GLY A 486 -39.11 -16.00 -41.21
C GLY A 486 -39.14 -15.80 -39.68
N ARG A 487 -38.04 -16.12 -39.00
CA ARG A 487 -37.93 -16.04 -37.54
C ARG A 487 -36.52 -15.66 -37.11
N SER A 488 -36.41 -14.85 -36.06
CA SER A 488 -35.18 -14.69 -35.26
C SER A 488 -35.31 -15.52 -33.98
N ILE A 489 -34.28 -16.31 -33.67
CA ILE A 489 -34.22 -17.18 -32.49
C ILE A 489 -32.88 -16.99 -31.79
N GLY A 490 -32.86 -17.16 -30.46
CA GLY A 490 -31.62 -17.20 -29.70
C GLY A 490 -30.72 -18.34 -30.18
N HIS A 491 -29.43 -18.08 -30.31
CA HIS A 491 -28.45 -19.08 -30.76
C HIS A 491 -28.46 -20.36 -29.90
N ASP A 492 -28.72 -20.21 -28.60
CA ASP A 492 -28.81 -21.28 -27.61
C ASP A 492 -30.14 -22.08 -27.65
N GLN A 493 -31.15 -21.56 -28.35
CA GLN A 493 -32.46 -22.18 -28.53
C GLN A 493 -32.57 -22.94 -29.84
N LEU A 494 -31.73 -22.66 -30.84
CA LEU A 494 -31.80 -23.35 -32.13
C LEU A 494 -31.40 -24.83 -31.97
N ILE A 495 -32.32 -25.75 -32.29
CA ILE A 495 -32.01 -27.19 -32.41
C ILE A 495 -31.66 -27.52 -33.86
N GLY A 496 -32.38 -26.93 -34.81
CA GLY A 496 -32.22 -27.26 -36.21
C GLY A 496 -33.21 -26.57 -37.13
N PHE A 497 -33.04 -26.78 -38.43
CA PHE A 497 -33.89 -26.21 -39.47
C PHE A 497 -33.85 -27.07 -40.74
N SER A 498 -34.87 -26.99 -41.59
CA SER A 498 -34.86 -27.69 -42.88
C SER A 498 -33.69 -27.21 -43.76
N ALA A 499 -32.94 -28.13 -44.36
CA ALA A 499 -31.69 -27.83 -45.07
C ALA A 499 -31.86 -26.96 -46.34
N GLY A 500 -33.09 -26.88 -46.86
CA GLY A 500 -33.46 -25.98 -47.97
C GLY A 500 -33.79 -24.54 -47.53
N LEU A 501 -33.86 -24.26 -46.23
CA LEU A 501 -34.09 -22.89 -45.74
C LEU A 501 -32.81 -22.06 -45.80
N ALA A 502 -32.98 -20.76 -46.02
CA ALA A 502 -31.88 -19.82 -45.99
C ALA A 502 -31.62 -19.37 -44.54
N TYR A 503 -30.50 -19.82 -43.98
CA TYR A 503 -30.06 -19.51 -42.63
C TYR A 503 -29.09 -18.32 -42.63
N SER A 504 -29.22 -17.43 -41.68
CA SER A 504 -28.36 -16.25 -41.52
C SER A 504 -28.25 -15.88 -40.05
N THR A 505 -27.39 -14.91 -39.73
CA THR A 505 -27.20 -14.41 -38.38
C THR A 505 -27.54 -12.93 -38.38
N GLY A 506 -28.38 -12.49 -37.44
CA GLY A 506 -28.79 -11.10 -37.30
C GLY A 506 -28.32 -10.50 -35.98
N ARG A 507 -28.14 -9.18 -35.95
CA ARG A 507 -27.99 -8.44 -34.70
C ARG A 507 -29.24 -8.59 -33.84
N THR A 508 -29.07 -8.67 -32.51
CA THR A 508 -30.21 -8.53 -31.61
C THR A 508 -30.89 -7.16 -31.77
N GLU A 509 -32.22 -7.15 -31.67
CA GLU A 509 -33.04 -5.98 -31.92
C GLU A 509 -32.77 -4.85 -30.90
N THR A 510 -32.45 -5.21 -29.65
CA THR A 510 -32.34 -4.25 -28.54
C THR A 510 -30.89 -4.09 -28.05
N PHE A 511 -30.42 -2.84 -27.99
CA PHE A 511 -29.05 -2.55 -27.57
C PHE A 511 -28.84 -2.69 -26.06
N LEU A 512 -29.76 -2.18 -25.23
CA LEU A 512 -29.56 -2.13 -23.78
C LEU A 512 -29.48 -3.53 -23.14
N PRO A 513 -30.37 -4.50 -23.44
CA PRO A 513 -30.23 -5.86 -22.93
C PRO A 513 -28.91 -6.52 -23.33
N TYR A 514 -28.43 -6.26 -24.55
CA TYR A 514 -27.11 -6.70 -24.98
C TYR A 514 -25.96 -6.01 -24.23
N LEU A 515 -26.01 -4.69 -24.07
CA LEU A 515 -24.97 -3.91 -23.38
C LEU A 515 -24.78 -4.40 -21.94
N PHE A 516 -25.86 -4.81 -21.27
CA PHE A 516 -25.83 -5.37 -19.93
C PHE A 516 -25.65 -6.90 -19.88
N GLY A 517 -25.54 -7.57 -21.03
CA GLY A 517 -25.27 -9.01 -21.14
C GLY A 517 -26.45 -9.92 -20.81
N GLN A 518 -27.68 -9.40 -20.93
CA GLN A 518 -28.91 -10.18 -20.80
C GLN A 518 -29.26 -10.92 -22.11
N GLU A 519 -28.91 -10.33 -23.25
CA GLU A 519 -29.08 -10.94 -24.58
C GLU A 519 -27.73 -11.08 -25.30
N PRO A 520 -27.55 -12.11 -26.14
CA PRO A 520 -26.38 -12.25 -26.99
C PRO A 520 -26.37 -11.20 -28.11
N LEU A 521 -25.18 -10.90 -28.65
CA LEU A 521 -25.01 -9.94 -29.76
C LEU A 521 -25.76 -10.37 -31.02
N LEU A 522 -25.65 -11.65 -31.34
CA LEU A 522 -26.15 -12.27 -32.55
C LEU A 522 -27.27 -13.25 -32.21
N LYS A 523 -28.32 -13.20 -33.03
CA LYS A 523 -29.42 -14.15 -33.05
C LYS A 523 -29.40 -14.89 -34.38
N ASP A 524 -29.83 -16.13 -34.34
CA ASP A 524 -29.95 -16.96 -35.52
C ASP A 524 -31.23 -16.58 -36.26
N ARG A 525 -31.16 -16.47 -37.58
CA ARG A 525 -32.27 -16.04 -38.44
C ARG A 525 -32.52 -17.02 -39.54
N VAL A 526 -33.77 -17.41 -39.71
CA VAL A 526 -34.20 -18.23 -40.83
C VAL A 526 -35.15 -17.41 -41.69
N ALA A 527 -34.86 -17.33 -42.99
CA ALA A 527 -35.66 -16.59 -43.94
C ALA A 527 -37.05 -17.23 -44.15
N ALA A 528 -37.99 -16.43 -44.65
CA ALA A 528 -39.31 -16.92 -45.05
C ALA A 528 -39.19 -18.03 -46.10
N GLY A 529 -39.84 -19.17 -45.84
CA GLY A 529 -39.82 -20.32 -46.76
C GLY A 529 -40.68 -21.48 -46.28
N GLU A 530 -40.80 -22.51 -47.12
CA GLU A 530 -41.67 -23.68 -46.92
C GLU A 530 -41.03 -24.79 -46.06
N GLY A 531 -40.11 -24.44 -45.16
CA GLY A 531 -39.41 -25.38 -44.29
C GLY A 531 -39.79 -25.26 -42.81
N LEU A 532 -39.23 -26.15 -42.02
CA LEU A 532 -39.39 -26.19 -40.57
C LEU A 532 -38.21 -25.52 -39.85
N LEU A 533 -38.55 -24.86 -38.75
CA LEU A 533 -37.64 -24.37 -37.73
C LEU A 533 -37.89 -25.15 -36.45
N ILE A 534 -36.80 -25.64 -35.85
CA ILE A 534 -36.83 -26.49 -34.66
C ILE A 534 -36.05 -25.76 -33.57
N ALA A 535 -36.73 -25.42 -32.48
CA ALA A 535 -36.15 -24.68 -31.37
C ALA A 535 -36.56 -25.26 -30.01
N GLU A 536 -35.72 -25.05 -28.99
CA GLU A 536 -36.06 -25.31 -27.59
C GLU A 536 -37.05 -24.24 -27.09
N GLU A 537 -38.04 -24.65 -26.29
CA GLU A 537 -38.99 -23.69 -25.69
C GLU A 537 -38.34 -22.85 -24.59
N ALA A 538 -37.48 -23.47 -23.78
CA ALA A 538 -36.58 -22.78 -22.87
C ALA A 538 -35.20 -23.42 -22.95
N PRO A 539 -34.12 -22.65 -23.08
CA PRO A 539 -32.78 -23.23 -23.01
C PRO A 539 -32.60 -23.93 -21.66
N MET A 540 -32.09 -25.16 -21.66
CA MET A 540 -31.88 -25.95 -20.42
C MET A 540 -31.15 -25.13 -19.34
N ALA A 541 -31.66 -25.17 -18.10
CA ALA A 541 -31.07 -24.47 -16.96
C ALA A 541 -29.58 -24.88 -16.78
N GLY A 542 -28.68 -23.89 -16.85
CA GLY A 542 -27.23 -24.11 -16.88
C GLY A 542 -26.57 -23.68 -18.20
N ARG A 543 -27.34 -23.54 -19.30
CA ARG A 543 -26.89 -22.93 -20.55
C ARG A 543 -26.90 -21.40 -20.45
N ARG A 544 -25.96 -20.80 -19.72
CA ARG A 544 -25.65 -19.39 -19.96
C ARG A 544 -24.76 -19.33 -21.20
N GLY A 545 -25.30 -18.91 -22.34
CA GLY A 545 -24.57 -18.65 -23.60
C GLY A 545 -23.59 -17.48 -23.53
N GLY A 546 -22.98 -17.23 -22.38
CA GLY A 546 -21.82 -16.36 -22.25
C GLY A 546 -20.57 -17.25 -22.18
N VAL A 547 -19.46 -16.78 -22.76
CA VAL A 547 -18.14 -17.40 -22.61
C VAL A 547 -17.95 -17.78 -21.13
N SER A 548 -18.00 -19.08 -20.82
CA SER A 548 -17.67 -19.57 -19.48
C SER A 548 -16.24 -19.13 -19.20
N ARG A 549 -16.01 -18.57 -18.00
CA ARG A 549 -14.68 -18.07 -17.66
C ARG A 549 -13.73 -19.25 -17.50
N GLY A 550 -12.63 -19.27 -18.25
CA GLY A 550 -11.54 -20.24 -18.09
C GLY A 550 -11.49 -21.30 -19.19
N LEU A 551 -10.91 -22.46 -18.86
CA LEU A 551 -10.64 -23.57 -19.79
C LEU A 551 -11.93 -24.15 -20.40
N GLU A 552 -13.06 -24.14 -19.68
CA GLU A 552 -14.36 -24.56 -20.20
C GLU A 552 -14.82 -23.72 -21.40
N GLY A 553 -14.51 -22.43 -21.44
CA GLY A 553 -14.88 -21.55 -22.55
C GLY A 553 -14.05 -21.83 -23.81
N VAL A 554 -12.80 -22.26 -23.63
CA VAL A 554 -11.92 -22.68 -24.74
C VAL A 554 -12.37 -24.02 -25.29
N VAL A 555 -12.78 -24.95 -24.42
CA VAL A 555 -13.32 -26.26 -24.84
C VAL A 555 -14.68 -26.10 -25.54
N ASP A 556 -15.59 -25.27 -25.03
CA ASP A 556 -16.87 -24.98 -25.72
C ASP A 556 -16.64 -24.30 -27.09
N ALA A 557 -15.68 -23.37 -27.18
CA ALA A 557 -15.29 -22.77 -28.45
C ALA A 557 -14.69 -23.81 -29.42
N ALA A 558 -13.83 -24.71 -28.94
CA ALA A 558 -13.24 -25.78 -29.74
C ALA A 558 -14.29 -26.79 -30.22
N LEU A 559 -15.28 -27.14 -29.38
CA LEU A 559 -16.37 -28.06 -29.75
C LEU A 559 -17.31 -27.43 -30.79
N LYS A 560 -17.58 -26.12 -30.69
CA LYS A 560 -18.37 -25.39 -31.70
C LYS A 560 -17.72 -25.39 -33.08
N VAL A 561 -16.38 -25.32 -33.17
CA VAL A 561 -15.64 -25.46 -34.44
C VAL A 561 -15.98 -26.78 -35.15
N PHE A 562 -16.28 -27.85 -34.41
CA PHE A 562 -16.68 -29.15 -34.95
C PHE A 562 -18.20 -29.29 -35.17
N GLY A 563 -18.99 -28.23 -34.99
CA GLY A 563 -20.45 -28.23 -35.14
C GLY A 563 -21.17 -29.00 -34.03
N ILE A 564 -20.59 -29.02 -32.82
CA ILE A 564 -21.07 -29.77 -31.66
C ILE A 564 -21.69 -28.84 -30.67
#